data_AF-A0A8K0C9M0-F1
#
_entry.id   AF-A0A8K0C9M0-F1
#
_cell.length_a   1.000
_cell.length_b   1.000
_cell.length_c   1.000
_cell.angle_alpha   90.00
_cell.angle_beta   90.00
_cell.angle_gamma   90.00
#
_symmetry.space_group_name_H-M   'P 1'
#
loop_
_entity.id
_entity.type
_entity.pdbx_description
1 polymer ?
#
loop_
_entity_poly.entity_id
_entity_poly.type
_entity_poly.pdbx_seq_one_letter_code
_entity_poly.pdbx_strand_id
1 'polypeptide(L)'
;MNIILLLILDRDNTILIEKEDDAVSVLQTSCMLQFNEIKSMCIERLIHTLSPSNCIRIWLFAEQLDLKSLCLKAKSMALTEFHVIKDSEIIMDFNLNQLHAYLANTSLQCKSELDVFQVCMKWWYDNSEKLAAEVHSEHLEAFNTGIFMNLLLCLDFNRLCSSDIQEIMTYPDLSKNGDITKVLQCKAEVLCKCKSRHCKQLPCIYVHNIPYEPAYKKSKLSSLEKETVVVYYDSFKRKRYYADVEWSESTITVVYHDEKKNGFTKLLTIGKQKCDKLEGCHILGYKELIFLFGGEFVIGYGNWNKNLWVYNTVTDCWQRKSVMPFARRHFQSCIVENCLYIIGGTGNYRILQENMFSYDYKEDRWSQLIKLPCCERQTKCCSWNDELFVFNVNEKCAYIFDKCRSSWTKMIISDKKHLVMSFPSKFSVFSHKDSVYIKGESLIELKRIDQQLTVIKCIPLNTAVYDEINSIVCGDIIYTLYKQPSPDIQNASKTLSFEKYCITTGTIEFVFIDKLEGSLIEFQGDNCAFKMSTILFGLQHYELVATDDFVNNMCI
;
A
#
# COMPACT_ATOMS: atom_id res chain seq x y z
N MET A 1 -9.64 24.25 -33.90
CA MET A 1 -9.41 24.34 -32.43
C MET A 1 -10.33 25.39 -31.81
N ASN A 2 -10.06 26.70 -31.97
CA ASN A 2 -10.83 27.77 -31.28
C ASN A 2 -12.37 27.75 -31.43
N ILE A 3 -12.93 27.38 -32.59
CA ILE A 3 -14.40 27.43 -32.80
C ILE A 3 -15.15 26.42 -31.91
N ILE A 4 -14.59 25.24 -31.65
CA ILE A 4 -15.23 24.23 -30.78
C ILE A 4 -15.07 24.63 -29.31
N LEU A 5 -13.91 25.17 -28.91
CA LEU A 5 -13.70 25.74 -27.58
C LEU A 5 -14.69 26.89 -27.30
N LEU A 6 -14.90 27.79 -28.27
CA LEU A 6 -15.86 28.90 -28.19
C LEU A 6 -17.35 28.48 -28.14
N LEU A 7 -17.67 27.21 -28.45
CA LEU A 7 -19.04 26.67 -28.38
C LEU A 7 -19.30 25.88 -27.09
N ILE A 8 -18.24 25.51 -26.35
CA ILE A 8 -18.32 24.65 -25.15
C ILE A 8 -17.93 25.42 -23.88
N LEU A 9 -17.24 26.57 -24.01
CA LEU A 9 -16.79 27.40 -22.90
C LEU A 9 -17.51 28.75 -22.87
N ASP A 10 -17.92 29.20 -21.69
CA ASP A 10 -18.32 30.59 -21.46
C ASP A 10 -17.08 31.51 -21.42
N ARG A 11 -17.30 32.83 -21.36
CA ARG A 11 -16.26 33.87 -21.31
C ARG A 11 -15.25 33.71 -20.16
N ASP A 12 -15.64 33.00 -19.10
CA ASP A 12 -14.80 32.71 -17.92
C ASP A 12 -14.08 31.34 -18.01
N ASN A 13 -13.97 30.74 -19.21
CA ASN A 13 -13.36 29.42 -19.44
C ASN A 13 -14.07 28.24 -18.71
N THR A 14 -15.31 28.45 -18.28
CA THR A 14 -16.16 27.43 -17.65
C THR A 14 -16.92 26.63 -18.72
N ILE A 15 -16.93 25.31 -18.59
CA ILE A 15 -17.67 24.42 -19.48
C ILE A 15 -19.18 24.64 -19.31
N LEU A 16 -19.86 25.03 -20.40
CA LEU A 16 -21.31 25.28 -20.55
C LEU A 16 -22.18 24.00 -20.51
N ILE A 17 -21.58 22.86 -20.20
CA ILE A 17 -22.25 21.57 -20.13
C ILE A 17 -22.89 21.43 -18.74
N GLU A 18 -24.21 21.63 -18.71
CA GLU A 18 -25.03 21.51 -17.49
C GLU A 18 -25.48 20.07 -17.18
N LYS A 19 -25.43 19.16 -18.16
CA LYS A 19 -25.95 17.77 -18.04
C LYS A 19 -24.86 16.72 -18.17
N GLU A 20 -25.06 15.59 -17.47
CA GLU A 20 -24.13 14.45 -17.48
C GLU A 20 -23.98 13.81 -18.88
N ASP A 21 -25.09 13.57 -19.58
CA ASP A 21 -25.10 12.95 -20.91
C ASP A 21 -24.35 13.80 -21.95
N ASP A 22 -24.52 15.12 -21.88
CA ASP A 22 -23.81 16.08 -22.73
C ASP A 22 -22.30 16.03 -22.46
N ALA A 23 -21.87 15.87 -21.19
CA ALA A 23 -20.46 15.78 -20.80
C ALA A 23 -19.80 14.49 -21.29
N VAL A 24 -20.54 13.38 -21.22
CA VAL A 24 -20.17 12.07 -21.77
C VAL A 24 -19.96 12.16 -23.29
N SER A 25 -20.89 12.77 -24.03
CA SER A 25 -20.78 12.92 -25.49
C SER A 25 -19.60 13.79 -25.94
N VAL A 26 -19.31 14.88 -25.22
CA VAL A 26 -18.15 15.75 -25.49
C VAL A 26 -16.84 15.06 -25.11
N LEU A 27 -16.81 14.26 -24.04
CA LEU A 27 -15.65 13.45 -23.70
C LEU A 27 -15.35 12.40 -24.79
N GLN A 28 -16.36 11.70 -25.30
CA GLN A 28 -16.21 10.77 -26.43
C GLN A 28 -15.62 11.47 -27.66
N THR A 29 -16.20 12.61 -28.02
CA THR A 29 -15.77 13.41 -29.19
C THR A 29 -14.34 13.95 -29.01
N SER A 30 -13.99 14.45 -27.83
CA SER A 30 -12.63 14.94 -27.53
C SER A 30 -11.58 13.82 -27.56
N CYS A 31 -11.94 12.60 -27.16
CA CYS A 31 -11.07 11.43 -27.27
C CYS A 31 -10.87 11.00 -28.73
N MET A 32 -11.94 10.98 -29.54
CA MET A 32 -11.86 10.69 -30.97
C MET A 32 -11.01 11.72 -31.74
N LEU A 33 -11.14 13.01 -31.40
CA LEU A 33 -10.42 14.12 -32.05
C LEU A 33 -9.06 14.47 -31.38
N GLN A 34 -8.67 13.73 -30.34
CA GLN A 34 -7.42 13.89 -29.59
C GLN A 34 -7.21 15.29 -28.95
N PHE A 35 -8.30 15.96 -28.54
CA PHE A 35 -8.23 17.25 -27.83
C PHE A 35 -7.98 17.05 -26.32
N ASN A 36 -6.71 16.90 -25.95
CA ASN A 36 -6.27 16.56 -24.59
C ASN A 36 -6.68 17.57 -23.50
N GLU A 37 -6.80 18.86 -23.83
CA GLU A 37 -7.25 19.91 -22.90
C GLU A 37 -8.73 19.70 -22.54
N ILE A 38 -9.60 19.63 -23.55
CA ILE A 38 -11.04 19.35 -23.39
C ILE A 38 -11.25 18.01 -22.67
N LYS A 39 -10.52 16.97 -23.07
CA LYS A 39 -10.54 15.65 -22.43
C LYS A 39 -10.25 15.75 -20.92
N SER A 40 -9.21 16.49 -20.53
CA SER A 40 -8.82 16.64 -19.12
C SER A 40 -9.90 17.37 -18.32
N MET A 41 -10.43 18.48 -18.85
CA MET A 41 -11.51 19.24 -18.18
C MET A 41 -12.82 18.45 -18.06
N CYS A 42 -13.18 17.65 -19.07
CA CYS A 42 -14.34 16.76 -19.02
C CYS A 42 -14.17 15.64 -17.98
N ILE A 43 -12.97 15.06 -17.86
CA ILE A 43 -12.67 14.05 -16.83
C ILE A 43 -12.78 14.68 -15.43
N GLU A 44 -12.20 15.86 -15.22
CA GLU A 44 -12.30 16.59 -13.95
C GLU A 44 -13.75 16.90 -13.57
N ARG A 45 -14.57 17.36 -14.54
CA ARG A 45 -16.00 17.60 -14.31
C ARG A 45 -16.75 16.31 -13.95
N LEU A 46 -16.51 15.20 -14.65
CA LEU A 46 -17.15 13.91 -14.35
C LEU A 46 -16.72 13.34 -13.00
N ILE A 47 -15.51 13.63 -12.52
CA ILE A 47 -15.08 13.31 -11.15
C ILE A 47 -15.86 14.15 -10.13
N HIS A 48 -16.10 15.43 -10.41
CA HIS A 48 -16.88 16.31 -9.52
C HIS A 48 -18.39 15.99 -9.48
N THR A 49 -18.96 15.43 -10.55
CA THR A 49 -20.37 14.99 -10.59
C THR A 49 -20.56 13.55 -10.13
N LEU A 50 -19.50 12.81 -9.82
CA LEU A 50 -19.56 11.39 -9.49
C LEU A 50 -20.39 11.14 -8.21
N SER A 51 -21.42 10.31 -8.33
CA SER A 51 -22.40 10.00 -7.27
C SER A 51 -22.81 8.52 -7.32
N PRO A 52 -23.39 7.94 -6.23
CA PRO A 52 -23.80 6.55 -6.22
C PRO A 52 -24.78 6.18 -7.35
N SER A 53 -25.63 7.12 -7.78
CA SER A 53 -26.60 6.91 -8.85
C SER A 53 -26.02 6.91 -10.27
N ASN A 54 -24.89 7.60 -10.52
CA ASN A 54 -24.27 7.67 -11.85
C ASN A 54 -22.94 6.89 -11.97
N CYS A 55 -22.35 6.45 -10.85
CA CYS A 55 -21.00 5.86 -10.83
C CYS A 55 -20.84 4.62 -11.73
N ILE A 56 -21.85 3.74 -11.83
CA ILE A 56 -21.80 2.58 -12.72
C ILE A 56 -21.78 3.02 -14.20
N ARG A 57 -22.62 3.98 -14.60
CA ARG A 57 -22.67 4.48 -15.99
C ARG A 57 -21.34 5.14 -16.38
N ILE A 58 -20.80 5.97 -15.48
CA ILE A 58 -19.50 6.62 -15.67
C ILE A 58 -18.36 5.59 -15.71
N TRP A 59 -18.41 4.53 -14.90
CA TRP A 59 -17.43 3.43 -14.95
C TRP A 59 -17.46 2.71 -16.30
N LEU A 60 -18.61 2.17 -16.71
CA LEU A 60 -18.74 1.44 -17.98
C LEU A 60 -18.30 2.30 -19.19
N PHE A 61 -18.67 3.58 -19.19
CA PHE A 61 -18.26 4.51 -20.24
C PHE A 61 -16.75 4.83 -20.21
N ALA A 62 -16.16 5.02 -19.03
CA ALA A 62 -14.72 5.24 -18.89
C ALA A 62 -13.90 4.01 -19.29
N GLU A 63 -14.42 2.80 -19.09
CA GLU A 63 -13.83 1.54 -19.54
C GLU A 63 -13.83 1.42 -21.08
N GLN A 64 -14.95 1.77 -21.74
CA GLN A 64 -15.04 1.81 -23.22
C GLN A 64 -14.04 2.77 -23.88
N LEU A 65 -13.59 3.81 -23.18
CA LEU A 65 -12.64 4.82 -23.67
C LEU A 65 -11.19 4.66 -23.12
N ASP A 66 -10.88 3.56 -22.42
CA ASP A 66 -9.61 3.30 -21.71
C ASP A 66 -9.16 4.47 -20.78
N LEU A 67 -10.13 5.14 -20.13
CA LEU A 67 -9.90 6.28 -19.25
C LEU A 67 -9.63 5.81 -17.81
N LYS A 68 -8.46 5.21 -17.61
CA LYS A 68 -8.06 4.50 -16.37
C LYS A 68 -8.31 5.28 -15.08
N SER A 69 -7.99 6.58 -15.04
CA SER A 69 -8.20 7.41 -13.84
C SER A 69 -9.67 7.56 -13.45
N LEU A 70 -10.54 7.84 -14.43
CA LEU A 70 -11.99 7.98 -14.23
C LEU A 70 -12.63 6.62 -13.93
N CYS A 71 -12.24 5.58 -14.68
CA CYS A 71 -12.69 4.20 -14.48
C CYS A 71 -12.40 3.70 -13.06
N LEU A 72 -11.17 3.89 -12.55
CA LEU A 72 -10.80 3.50 -11.19
C LEU A 72 -11.61 4.25 -10.12
N LYS A 73 -11.82 5.56 -10.26
CA LYS A 73 -12.58 6.34 -9.28
C LYS A 73 -14.06 5.96 -9.27
N ALA A 74 -14.66 5.77 -10.45
CA ALA A 74 -16.06 5.36 -10.61
C ALA A 74 -16.29 3.92 -10.11
N LYS A 75 -15.43 2.97 -10.48
CA LYS A 75 -15.46 1.59 -9.95
C LYS A 75 -15.26 1.56 -8.43
N SER A 76 -14.34 2.37 -7.88
CA SER A 76 -14.16 2.47 -6.43
C SER A 76 -15.41 2.95 -5.71
N MET A 77 -16.11 3.97 -6.21
CA MET A 77 -17.37 4.42 -5.61
C MET A 77 -18.45 3.34 -5.71
N ALA A 78 -18.52 2.63 -6.85
CA ALA A 78 -19.46 1.54 -7.02
C ALA A 78 -19.22 0.40 -6.00
N LEU A 79 -17.96 0.13 -5.63
CA LEU A 79 -17.62 -0.90 -4.65
C LEU A 79 -17.86 -0.47 -3.19
N THR A 80 -17.70 0.81 -2.85
CA THR A 80 -17.95 1.32 -1.48
C THR A 80 -19.42 1.57 -1.19
N GLU A 81 -20.17 2.09 -2.17
CA GLU A 81 -21.57 2.49 -2.02
C GLU A 81 -22.56 1.40 -2.45
N PHE A 82 -22.14 0.13 -2.45
CA PHE A 82 -22.94 -1.04 -2.85
C PHE A 82 -24.33 -1.07 -2.17
N HIS A 83 -24.40 -0.62 -0.91
CA HIS A 83 -25.64 -0.58 -0.13
C HIS A 83 -26.74 0.36 -0.68
N VAL A 84 -26.37 1.37 -1.49
CA VAL A 84 -27.31 2.23 -2.25
C VAL A 84 -27.54 1.64 -3.64
N ILE A 85 -26.48 1.05 -4.21
CA ILE A 85 -26.42 0.63 -5.60
C ILE A 85 -27.17 -0.69 -5.84
N LYS A 86 -27.27 -1.58 -4.85
CA LYS A 86 -27.95 -2.89 -4.95
C LYS A 86 -29.41 -2.81 -5.43
N ASP A 87 -30.09 -1.71 -5.15
CA ASP A 87 -31.49 -1.48 -5.53
C ASP A 87 -31.63 -0.83 -6.91
N SER A 88 -30.52 -0.41 -7.53
CA SER A 88 -30.49 0.27 -8.83
C SER A 88 -30.81 -0.65 -10.00
N GLU A 89 -31.64 -0.17 -10.92
CA GLU A 89 -31.98 -0.84 -12.18
C GLU A 89 -30.75 -1.04 -13.08
N ILE A 90 -29.73 -0.18 -12.96
CA ILE A 90 -28.53 -0.20 -13.82
C ILE A 90 -27.72 -1.50 -13.68
N ILE A 91 -27.81 -2.20 -12.54
CA ILE A 91 -27.16 -3.52 -12.38
C ILE A 91 -27.81 -4.56 -13.33
N MET A 92 -29.10 -4.44 -13.62
CA MET A 92 -29.84 -5.40 -14.43
C MET A 92 -29.43 -5.37 -15.92
N ASP A 93 -28.81 -4.26 -16.35
CA ASP A 93 -28.25 -4.07 -17.70
C ASP A 93 -26.86 -4.72 -17.87
N PHE A 94 -26.22 -5.22 -16.79
CA PHE A 94 -24.90 -5.86 -16.88
C PHE A 94 -24.97 -7.21 -17.62
N ASN A 95 -23.93 -7.52 -18.40
CA ASN A 95 -23.71 -8.91 -18.82
C ASN A 95 -23.11 -9.76 -17.69
N LEU A 96 -23.17 -11.09 -17.82
CA LEU A 96 -22.72 -12.03 -16.78
C LEU A 96 -21.27 -11.79 -16.33
N ASN A 97 -20.37 -11.43 -17.26
CA ASN A 97 -18.95 -11.18 -16.96
C ASN A 97 -18.76 -9.88 -16.19
N GLN A 98 -19.50 -8.81 -16.53
CA GLN A 98 -19.50 -7.53 -15.82
C GLN A 98 -20.07 -7.68 -14.41
N LEU A 99 -21.18 -8.41 -14.26
CA LEU A 99 -21.79 -8.71 -12.96
C LEU A 99 -20.84 -9.51 -12.07
N HIS A 100 -20.23 -10.58 -12.61
CA HIS A 100 -19.25 -11.37 -11.90
C HIS A 100 -18.03 -10.51 -11.50
N ALA A 101 -17.46 -9.72 -12.42
CA ALA A 101 -16.32 -8.84 -12.13
C ALA A 101 -16.59 -7.70 -11.12
N TYR A 102 -17.86 -7.35 -10.92
CA TYR A 102 -18.30 -6.37 -9.93
C TYR A 102 -18.61 -6.99 -8.57
N LEU A 103 -19.53 -7.97 -8.53
CA LEU A 103 -20.03 -8.56 -7.28
C LEU A 103 -19.02 -9.48 -6.60
N ALA A 104 -18.22 -10.20 -7.38
CA ALA A 104 -17.17 -11.06 -6.85
C ALA A 104 -15.91 -10.28 -6.44
N ASN A 105 -15.93 -8.94 -6.40
CA ASN A 105 -14.74 -8.14 -6.14
C ASN A 105 -14.35 -8.16 -4.65
N THR A 106 -13.11 -8.51 -4.33
CA THR A 106 -12.64 -8.59 -2.93
C THR A 106 -12.72 -7.28 -2.12
N SER A 107 -12.89 -6.13 -2.78
CA SER A 107 -13.05 -4.82 -2.15
C SER A 107 -14.50 -4.34 -2.02
N LEU A 108 -15.50 -5.14 -2.41
CA LEU A 108 -16.92 -4.82 -2.27
C LEU A 108 -17.31 -4.64 -0.79
N GLN A 109 -17.97 -3.52 -0.47
CA GLN A 109 -18.43 -3.21 0.89
C GLN A 109 -19.89 -3.62 1.11
N CYS A 110 -20.11 -4.93 1.29
CA CYS A 110 -21.38 -5.50 1.73
C CYS A 110 -21.53 -5.42 3.27
N LYS A 111 -22.77 -5.25 3.77
CA LYS A 111 -23.09 -5.42 5.21
C LYS A 111 -23.46 -6.87 5.55
N SER A 112 -24.07 -7.56 4.59
CA SER A 112 -24.38 -8.98 4.61
C SER A 112 -24.07 -9.54 3.22
N GLU A 113 -23.52 -10.74 3.17
CA GLU A 113 -23.28 -11.44 1.91
C GLU A 113 -24.59 -11.89 1.23
N LEU A 114 -25.67 -12.00 2.02
CA LEU A 114 -27.02 -12.25 1.53
C LEU A 114 -27.52 -11.13 0.61
N ASP A 115 -27.12 -9.87 0.83
CA ASP A 115 -27.44 -8.76 -0.09
C ASP A 115 -26.84 -9.00 -1.48
N VAL A 116 -25.62 -9.55 -1.56
CA VAL A 116 -24.94 -9.86 -2.83
C VAL A 116 -25.68 -10.99 -3.54
N PHE A 117 -26.09 -12.03 -2.81
CA PHE A 117 -26.90 -13.13 -3.35
C PHE A 117 -28.27 -12.66 -3.87
N GLN A 118 -28.97 -11.80 -3.13
CA GLN A 118 -30.27 -11.26 -3.55
C GLN A 118 -30.14 -10.44 -4.84
N VAL A 119 -29.05 -9.68 -5.03
CA VAL A 119 -28.75 -9.00 -6.31
C VAL A 119 -28.47 -9.99 -7.43
N CYS A 120 -27.66 -11.03 -7.20
CA CYS A 120 -27.43 -12.10 -8.18
C CYS A 120 -28.74 -12.76 -8.64
N MET A 121 -29.64 -13.06 -7.71
CA MET A 121 -30.93 -13.70 -8.02
C MET A 121 -31.90 -12.74 -8.74
N LYS A 122 -31.93 -11.46 -8.36
CA LYS A 122 -32.73 -10.43 -9.06
C LYS A 122 -32.28 -10.28 -10.51
N TRP A 123 -30.97 -10.16 -10.74
CA TRP A 123 -30.39 -10.12 -12.08
C TRP A 123 -30.68 -11.38 -12.89
N TRP A 124 -30.63 -12.56 -12.25
CA TRP A 124 -30.97 -13.83 -12.89
C TRP A 124 -32.42 -13.84 -13.39
N TYR A 125 -33.39 -13.49 -12.54
CA TYR A 125 -34.79 -13.49 -12.97
C TYR A 125 -35.05 -12.49 -14.11
N ASP A 126 -34.46 -11.29 -14.08
CA ASP A 126 -34.64 -10.27 -15.13
C ASP A 126 -33.93 -10.60 -16.47
N ASN A 127 -32.95 -11.51 -16.50
CA ASN A 127 -32.17 -11.85 -17.70
C ASN A 127 -32.27 -13.32 -18.15
N SER A 128 -32.83 -14.21 -17.34
CA SER A 128 -32.93 -15.65 -17.63
C SER A 128 -33.67 -15.95 -18.95
N GLU A 129 -34.78 -15.27 -19.24
CA GLU A 129 -35.53 -15.47 -20.50
C GLU A 129 -34.72 -15.03 -21.74
N LYS A 130 -33.93 -13.96 -21.62
CA LYS A 130 -33.06 -13.47 -22.71
C LYS A 130 -31.94 -14.47 -22.98
N LEU A 131 -31.29 -14.96 -21.92
CA LEU A 131 -30.20 -15.94 -22.00
C LEU A 131 -30.68 -17.31 -22.49
N ALA A 132 -31.90 -17.73 -22.13
CA ALA A 132 -32.50 -18.97 -22.61
C ALA A 132 -32.82 -18.95 -24.11
N ALA A 133 -33.09 -17.77 -24.70
CA ALA A 133 -33.36 -17.62 -26.13
C ALA A 133 -32.12 -17.85 -27.03
N GLU A 134 -30.91 -17.77 -26.47
CA GLU A 134 -29.65 -17.93 -27.21
C GLU A 134 -29.17 -19.40 -27.29
N VAL A 135 -29.79 -20.32 -26.55
CA VAL A 135 -29.30 -21.70 -26.33
C VAL A 135 -30.33 -22.74 -26.77
N HIS A 136 -29.87 -23.84 -27.37
CA HIS A 136 -30.73 -24.96 -27.75
C HIS A 136 -31.22 -25.74 -26.51
N SER A 137 -32.49 -26.15 -26.52
CA SER A 137 -33.19 -26.69 -25.33
C SER A 137 -32.50 -27.89 -24.66
N GLU A 138 -31.76 -28.71 -25.40
CA GLU A 138 -31.05 -29.89 -24.88
C GLU A 138 -29.85 -29.56 -23.98
N HIS A 139 -29.36 -28.31 -23.97
CA HIS A 139 -28.24 -27.86 -23.14
C HIS A 139 -28.63 -26.87 -22.04
N LEU A 140 -29.92 -26.51 -21.94
CA LEU A 140 -30.40 -25.44 -21.08
C LEU A 140 -30.15 -25.70 -19.58
N GLU A 141 -30.33 -26.94 -19.09
CA GLU A 141 -30.10 -27.26 -17.68
C GLU A 141 -28.62 -27.15 -17.27
N ALA A 142 -27.71 -27.63 -18.13
CA ALA A 142 -26.27 -27.53 -17.91
C ALA A 142 -25.77 -26.08 -18.00
N PHE A 143 -26.30 -25.31 -18.96
CA PHE A 143 -26.02 -23.89 -19.13
C PHE A 143 -26.47 -23.07 -17.91
N ASN A 144 -27.72 -23.26 -17.46
CA ASN A 144 -28.25 -22.61 -16.27
C ASN A 144 -27.44 -22.98 -15.01
N THR A 145 -27.03 -24.25 -14.88
CA THR A 145 -26.14 -24.71 -13.78
C THR A 145 -24.81 -23.96 -13.79
N GLY A 146 -24.19 -23.76 -14.96
CA GLY A 146 -22.97 -22.98 -15.11
C GLY A 146 -23.14 -21.51 -14.69
N ILE A 147 -24.27 -20.89 -15.03
CA ILE A 147 -24.57 -19.51 -14.63
C ILE A 147 -24.79 -19.41 -13.11
N PHE A 148 -25.58 -20.32 -12.51
CA PHE A 148 -25.74 -20.35 -11.06
C PHE A 148 -24.42 -20.56 -10.32
N MET A 149 -23.53 -21.42 -10.83
CA MET A 149 -22.19 -21.57 -10.26
C MET A 149 -21.39 -20.28 -10.34
N ASN A 150 -21.41 -19.55 -11.47
CA ASN A 150 -20.76 -18.23 -11.57
C ASN A 150 -21.35 -17.19 -10.61
N LEU A 151 -22.68 -17.16 -10.45
CA LEU A 151 -23.35 -16.25 -9.51
C LEU A 151 -23.03 -16.60 -8.04
N LEU A 152 -22.86 -17.89 -7.73
CA LEU A 152 -22.43 -18.37 -6.40
C LEU A 152 -20.94 -18.10 -6.15
N LEU A 153 -20.08 -18.08 -7.18
CA LEU A 153 -18.67 -17.69 -7.05
C LEU A 153 -18.48 -16.22 -6.64
N CYS A 154 -19.50 -15.36 -6.80
CA CYS A 154 -19.49 -14.00 -6.28
C CYS A 154 -19.44 -13.93 -4.74
N LEU A 155 -19.94 -14.94 -4.02
CA LEU A 155 -20.23 -14.85 -2.59
C LEU A 155 -19.04 -15.22 -1.70
N ASP A 156 -18.69 -14.37 -0.72
CA ASP A 156 -17.81 -14.76 0.38
C ASP A 156 -18.55 -15.63 1.39
N PHE A 157 -18.60 -16.93 1.10
CA PHE A 157 -19.25 -17.93 1.97
C PHE A 157 -18.72 -17.97 3.42
N ASN A 158 -17.56 -17.37 3.73
CA ASN A 158 -17.09 -17.24 5.11
C ASN A 158 -17.91 -16.22 5.92
N ARG A 159 -18.69 -15.36 5.25
CA ARG A 159 -19.54 -14.31 5.84
C ARG A 159 -21.03 -14.68 5.92
N LEU A 160 -21.44 -15.80 5.31
CA LEU A 160 -22.82 -16.30 5.36
C LEU A 160 -23.08 -17.05 6.68
N CYS A 161 -24.19 -16.73 7.34
CA CYS A 161 -24.66 -17.47 8.51
C CYS A 161 -25.49 -18.69 8.10
N SER A 162 -25.75 -19.61 9.05
CA SER A 162 -26.59 -20.79 8.80
C SER A 162 -28.04 -20.46 8.46
N SER A 163 -28.56 -19.31 8.93
CA SER A 163 -29.83 -18.73 8.49
C SER A 163 -29.82 -18.37 7.00
N ASP A 164 -28.73 -17.78 6.54
CA ASP A 164 -28.61 -17.21 5.20
C ASP A 164 -28.47 -18.34 4.18
N ILE A 165 -27.75 -19.41 4.55
CA ILE A 165 -27.68 -20.65 3.79
C ILE A 165 -29.06 -21.33 3.70
N GLN A 166 -29.86 -21.30 4.78
CA GLN A 166 -31.24 -21.79 4.73
C GLN A 166 -32.11 -20.95 3.79
N GLU A 167 -31.98 -19.61 3.80
CA GLU A 167 -32.68 -18.71 2.87
C GLU A 167 -32.29 -19.00 1.41
N ILE A 168 -30.99 -19.11 1.10
CA ILE A 168 -30.48 -19.51 -0.22
C ILE A 168 -31.10 -20.83 -0.70
N MET A 169 -31.22 -21.82 0.20
CA MET A 169 -31.83 -23.12 -0.09
C MET A 169 -33.35 -23.08 -0.29
N THR A 170 -34.06 -21.98 0.05
CA THR A 170 -35.50 -21.85 -0.24
C THR A 170 -35.80 -21.56 -1.71
N TYR A 171 -34.82 -21.10 -2.49
CA TYR A 171 -35.03 -20.76 -3.90
C TYR A 171 -35.28 -22.04 -4.74
N PRO A 172 -36.38 -22.10 -5.51
CA PRO A 172 -36.85 -23.33 -6.17
C PRO A 172 -35.92 -23.79 -7.31
N ASP A 173 -35.07 -22.91 -7.83
CA ASP A 173 -34.17 -23.21 -8.95
C ASP A 173 -32.82 -23.76 -8.47
N LEU A 174 -32.40 -23.39 -7.26
CA LEU A 174 -31.18 -23.91 -6.61
C LEU A 174 -31.44 -25.26 -5.92
N SER A 175 -32.59 -25.39 -5.24
CA SER A 175 -32.97 -26.61 -4.50
C SER A 175 -33.26 -27.83 -5.37
N LYS A 176 -33.60 -27.64 -6.65
CA LYS A 176 -33.71 -28.73 -7.64
C LYS A 176 -32.35 -29.24 -8.13
N ASN A 177 -31.29 -28.43 -7.99
CA ASN A 177 -29.97 -28.76 -8.52
C ASN A 177 -29.16 -29.54 -7.48
N GLY A 178 -28.99 -30.84 -7.73
CA GLY A 178 -28.31 -31.75 -6.82
C GLY A 178 -26.82 -31.42 -6.60
N ASP A 179 -26.15 -30.77 -7.55
CA ASP A 179 -24.73 -30.44 -7.42
C ASP A 179 -24.50 -29.12 -6.69
N ILE A 180 -25.35 -28.11 -6.92
CA ILE A 180 -25.37 -26.88 -6.09
C ILE A 180 -25.69 -27.23 -4.63
N THR A 181 -26.66 -28.11 -4.41
CA THR A 181 -27.00 -28.60 -3.05
C THR A 181 -25.81 -29.28 -2.38
N LYS A 182 -25.03 -30.10 -3.10
CA LYS A 182 -23.78 -30.68 -2.58
C LYS A 182 -22.72 -29.62 -2.31
N VAL A 183 -22.54 -28.62 -3.16
CA VAL A 183 -21.55 -27.53 -2.95
C VAL A 183 -21.89 -26.73 -1.69
N LEU A 184 -23.16 -26.40 -1.47
CA LEU A 184 -23.63 -25.71 -0.27
C LEU A 184 -23.52 -26.57 1.00
N GLN A 185 -23.69 -27.89 0.89
CA GLN A 185 -23.52 -28.84 2.01
C GLN A 185 -22.04 -29.15 2.33
N CYS A 186 -21.18 -29.33 1.33
CA CYS A 186 -19.76 -29.67 1.50
C CYS A 186 -18.94 -28.54 2.16
N LYS A 187 -19.44 -27.29 2.14
CA LYS A 187 -18.73 -26.14 2.70
C LYS A 187 -18.71 -26.08 4.23
N ALA A 188 -19.25 -27.10 4.91
CA ALA A 188 -19.04 -27.33 6.34
C ALA A 188 -17.67 -27.97 6.68
N GLU A 189 -16.98 -28.64 5.74
CA GLU A 189 -15.84 -29.52 6.10
C GLU A 189 -14.51 -29.30 5.35
N VAL A 190 -14.47 -28.77 4.12
CA VAL A 190 -13.29 -28.99 3.24
C VAL A 190 -12.75 -27.75 2.47
N LEU A 191 -11.65 -27.18 3.00
CA LEU A 191 -10.43 -26.72 2.26
C LEU A 191 -10.58 -25.60 1.17
N CYS A 192 -9.54 -24.99 0.55
CA CYS A 192 -8.09 -24.95 0.78
C CYS A 192 -7.39 -23.66 0.25
N LYS A 193 -6.23 -23.40 0.85
CA LYS A 193 -4.92 -23.00 0.30
C LYS A 193 -4.69 -23.04 -1.24
N CYS A 194 -4.00 -22.00 -1.76
CA CYS A 194 -2.67 -22.05 -2.44
C CYS A 194 -2.27 -20.60 -2.85
N LYS A 195 -1.05 -20.09 -2.56
CA LYS A 195 0.30 -20.28 -3.14
C LYS A 195 0.60 -19.55 -4.47
N SER A 196 1.78 -18.91 -4.48
CA SER A 196 2.50 -18.28 -5.60
C SER A 196 1.73 -17.31 -6.51
N ARG A 197 1.90 -16.01 -6.27
CA ARG A 197 1.58 -14.93 -7.24
C ARG A 197 2.88 -14.35 -7.79
N HIS A 198 2.93 -13.98 -9.07
CA HIS A 198 4.05 -13.21 -9.60
C HIS A 198 3.98 -11.77 -9.09
N CYS A 199 5.08 -11.30 -8.51
CA CYS A 199 5.16 -10.05 -7.78
C CYS A 199 6.25 -9.17 -8.43
N LYS A 200 5.92 -7.90 -8.69
CA LYS A 200 6.90 -6.88 -9.12
C LYS A 200 7.10 -5.89 -7.97
N GLN A 201 8.22 -6.02 -7.27
CA GLN A 201 8.63 -5.04 -6.27
C GLN A 201 9.11 -3.76 -6.98
N LEU A 202 8.59 -2.60 -6.58
CA LEU A 202 8.98 -1.29 -7.08
C LEU A 202 9.59 -0.43 -5.95
N PRO A 203 10.67 0.32 -6.22
CA PRO A 203 11.31 1.17 -5.22
C PRO A 203 10.52 2.47 -4.97
N CYS A 204 10.20 2.76 -3.71
CA CYS A 204 9.51 3.99 -3.30
C CYS A 204 10.34 4.83 -2.31
N ILE A 205 10.26 6.15 -2.46
CA ILE A 205 10.95 7.14 -1.63
C ILE A 205 9.95 8.16 -1.08
N TYR A 206 10.07 8.46 0.21
CA TYR A 206 9.30 9.48 0.91
C TYR A 206 10.05 10.82 0.92
N VAL A 207 9.60 11.80 0.12
CA VAL A 207 10.27 13.09 -0.16
C VAL A 207 9.41 14.26 0.32
N HIS A 208 10.01 15.30 0.89
CA HIS A 208 9.25 16.44 1.41
C HIS A 208 9.04 17.53 0.36
N ASN A 209 7.81 18.05 0.24
CA ASN A 209 7.59 19.32 -0.46
C ASN A 209 7.91 20.48 0.49
N ILE A 210 8.48 21.56 -0.06
CA ILE A 210 8.63 22.86 0.60
C ILE A 210 8.14 23.91 -0.40
N PRO A 211 7.15 24.76 -0.05
CA PRO A 211 6.77 25.87 -0.91
C PRO A 211 7.91 26.90 -0.99
N TYR A 212 8.12 27.46 -2.18
CA TYR A 212 9.17 28.45 -2.44
C TYR A 212 8.80 29.80 -1.82
N GLU A 213 9.50 30.20 -0.74
CA GLU A 213 9.49 31.58 -0.24
C GLU A 213 10.85 32.25 -0.47
N PRO A 214 10.94 33.38 -1.19
CA PRO A 214 12.18 34.12 -1.37
C PRO A 214 12.61 34.77 -0.04
N ALA A 215 13.90 34.66 0.28
CA ALA A 215 14.45 35.01 1.58
C ALA A 215 14.33 36.51 1.94
N TYR A 216 13.29 36.87 2.70
CA TYR A 216 13.18 38.19 3.32
C TYR A 216 14.11 38.30 4.54
N LYS A 217 15.25 38.96 4.36
CA LYS A 217 16.08 39.46 5.48
C LYS A 217 15.23 40.43 6.32
N LYS A 218 14.88 40.07 7.56
CA LYS A 218 14.46 41.04 8.57
C LYS A 218 15.60 41.36 9.52
N SER A 219 16.04 42.61 9.43
CA SER A 219 17.06 43.24 10.27
C SER A 219 16.64 43.30 11.74
N LYS A 220 17.64 43.30 12.63
CA LYS A 220 17.47 43.63 14.06
C LYS A 220 16.69 44.94 14.22
N LEU A 221 15.73 44.95 15.14
CA LEU A 221 15.43 46.13 15.94
C LEU A 221 15.44 45.73 17.43
N SER A 222 16.16 46.51 18.22
CA SER A 222 15.99 46.60 19.68
C SER A 222 14.62 47.26 20.01
N SER A 223 14.11 47.34 21.24
CA SER A 223 14.79 47.58 22.52
C SER A 223 13.82 47.38 23.71
N LEU A 224 14.37 47.38 24.93
CA LEU A 224 13.74 47.58 26.26
C LEU A 224 12.87 46.46 26.89
N GLU A 225 13.35 45.98 28.05
CA GLU A 225 12.66 45.98 29.38
C GLU A 225 11.17 45.57 29.43
N LYS A 226 10.66 44.64 30.27
CA LYS A 226 11.08 44.03 31.56
C LYS A 226 10.11 42.84 31.85
N GLU A 227 10.24 41.93 32.83
CA GLU A 227 11.22 41.65 33.90
C GLU A 227 11.21 40.12 34.22
N THR A 228 11.93 39.65 35.25
CA THR A 228 11.98 38.21 35.65
C THR A 228 10.88 37.79 36.61
N VAL A 229 10.17 36.69 36.31
CA VAL A 229 9.60 35.78 37.34
C VAL A 229 9.81 34.33 36.91
N VAL A 230 10.53 33.55 37.73
CA VAL A 230 10.58 32.08 37.62
C VAL A 230 9.51 31.49 38.52
N VAL A 231 8.58 30.72 37.95
CA VAL A 231 7.68 29.86 38.74
C VAL A 231 7.60 28.49 38.06
N TYR A 232 8.09 27.46 38.75
CA TYR A 232 7.73 26.08 38.48
C TYR A 232 6.41 25.76 39.18
N TYR A 233 5.43 25.23 38.45
CA TYR A 233 4.41 24.35 39.03
C TYR A 233 4.12 23.20 38.10
N ASP A 234 4.32 21.99 38.62
CA ASP A 234 3.79 20.75 38.08
C ASP A 234 2.38 20.52 38.66
N SER A 235 1.38 20.24 37.81
CA SER A 235 0.22 19.40 38.14
C SER A 235 -0.83 19.37 37.02
N PHE A 236 -1.15 18.14 36.59
CA PHE A 236 -2.38 17.69 35.93
C PHE A 236 -3.52 18.69 35.64
N LYS A 237 -3.89 18.80 34.35
CA LYS A 237 -5.31 18.73 33.92
C LYS A 237 -5.46 18.30 32.46
N ARG A 238 -6.64 17.76 32.13
CA ARG A 238 -6.96 17.02 30.89
C ARG A 238 -8.16 17.71 30.20
N LYS A 239 -8.27 17.55 28.86
CA LYS A 239 -9.36 18.04 27.96
C LYS A 239 -9.28 19.54 27.63
N ARG A 240 -9.70 20.02 26.44
CA ARG A 240 -10.45 19.41 25.31
C ARG A 240 -10.27 20.25 24.03
N TYR A 241 -10.65 19.68 22.87
CA TYR A 241 -10.97 20.33 21.57
C TYR A 241 -10.04 21.43 21.03
N TYR A 242 -9.53 21.21 19.81
CA TYR A 242 -9.48 22.26 18.80
C TYR A 242 -10.28 21.81 17.59
N ALA A 243 -11.18 22.70 17.14
CA ALA A 243 -11.88 22.60 15.88
C ALA A 243 -10.95 23.04 14.74
N ASP A 244 -11.44 22.94 13.51
CA ASP A 244 -10.71 23.19 12.27
C ASP A 244 -9.99 24.55 12.26
N VAL A 245 -8.74 24.53 11.81
CA VAL A 245 -8.06 25.71 11.25
C VAL A 245 -7.29 25.25 10.03
N GLU A 246 -7.68 25.75 8.87
CA GLU A 246 -6.91 25.63 7.63
C GLU A 246 -5.57 26.34 7.82
N TRP A 247 -4.47 25.60 7.66
CA TRP A 247 -3.13 26.16 7.50
C TRP A 247 -2.56 25.64 6.19
N SER A 248 -2.10 26.57 5.36
CA SER A 248 -1.55 26.36 4.01
C SER A 248 -0.83 25.02 3.82
N GLU A 249 -1.32 24.24 2.85
CA GLU A 249 -0.99 22.82 2.68
C GLU A 249 0.47 22.58 2.28
N SER A 250 1.32 22.48 3.29
CA SER A 250 2.67 21.92 3.12
C SER A 250 2.59 20.42 3.39
N THR A 251 2.67 19.62 2.33
CA THR A 251 2.45 18.18 2.34
C THR A 251 3.75 17.40 2.17
N ILE A 252 3.70 16.06 2.31
CA ILE A 252 4.87 15.20 2.10
C ILE A 252 4.54 14.18 1.01
N THR A 253 5.40 14.09 -0.01
CA THR A 253 5.14 13.40 -1.27
C THR A 253 5.83 12.05 -1.27
N VAL A 254 5.07 10.98 -1.49
CA VAL A 254 5.65 9.68 -1.83
C VAL A 254 5.87 9.64 -3.33
N VAL A 255 7.09 9.32 -3.74
CA VAL A 255 7.46 9.09 -5.14
C VAL A 255 7.93 7.65 -5.32
N TYR A 256 7.81 7.11 -6.53
CA TYR A 256 8.45 5.85 -6.90
C TYR A 256 9.44 6.07 -8.04
N HIS A 257 10.51 5.27 -8.10
CA HIS A 257 11.46 5.32 -9.20
C HIS A 257 11.02 4.37 -10.33
N ASP A 258 10.73 4.93 -11.50
CA ASP A 258 10.36 4.19 -12.71
C ASP A 258 11.61 3.90 -13.54
N GLU A 259 12.05 2.64 -13.53
CA GLU A 259 13.21 2.19 -14.34
C GLU A 259 13.01 2.43 -15.84
N LYS A 260 11.79 2.32 -16.38
CA LYS A 260 11.55 2.51 -17.83
C LYS A 260 11.73 3.96 -18.27
N LYS A 261 11.52 4.91 -17.34
CA LYS A 261 11.69 6.35 -17.58
C LYS A 261 13.01 6.88 -17.01
N ASN A 262 13.78 6.04 -16.30
CA ASN A 262 14.92 6.41 -15.46
C ASN A 262 14.68 7.69 -14.64
N GLY A 263 13.53 7.74 -13.98
CA GLY A 263 13.05 8.96 -13.34
C GLY A 263 11.97 8.68 -12.31
N PHE A 264 11.72 9.66 -11.45
CA PHE A 264 10.75 9.54 -10.37
C PHE A 264 9.34 9.98 -10.81
N THR A 265 8.32 9.27 -10.34
CA THR A 265 6.91 9.60 -10.52
C THR A 265 6.23 9.74 -9.17
N LYS A 266 5.34 10.74 -9.03
CA LYS A 266 4.54 10.99 -7.82
C LYS A 266 3.54 9.84 -7.63
N LEU A 267 3.51 9.26 -6.43
CA LEU A 267 2.58 8.18 -6.06
C LEU A 267 1.38 8.73 -5.30
N LEU A 268 1.64 9.44 -4.19
CA LEU A 268 0.60 10.02 -3.34
C LEU A 268 1.16 11.16 -2.50
N THR A 269 0.25 11.85 -1.80
CA THR A 269 0.57 12.95 -0.89
C THR A 269 0.05 12.64 0.52
N ILE A 270 0.90 12.78 1.55
CA ILE A 270 0.57 12.60 2.96
C ILE A 270 0.46 13.96 3.64
N GLY A 271 -0.70 14.24 4.25
CA GLY A 271 -0.91 15.44 5.06
C GLY A 271 -0.07 15.43 6.33
N LYS A 272 0.61 16.55 6.61
CA LYS A 272 1.56 16.73 7.72
C LYS A 272 1.07 16.25 9.09
N GLN A 273 -0.23 16.37 9.39
CA GLN A 273 -0.79 15.90 10.67
C GLN A 273 -0.48 14.42 10.98
N LYS A 274 -0.20 13.58 9.97
CA LYS A 274 0.14 12.17 10.15
C LYS A 274 1.64 11.92 10.38
N CYS A 275 2.53 12.85 10.00
CA CYS A 275 3.95 12.55 9.79
C CYS A 275 4.95 13.72 9.88
N ASP A 276 4.53 14.96 10.17
CA ASP A 276 5.45 16.08 10.38
C ASP A 276 6.34 15.83 11.59
N LYS A 277 7.66 15.92 11.42
CA LYS A 277 8.67 15.64 12.46
C LYS A 277 8.53 14.25 13.11
N LEU A 278 7.89 13.30 12.43
CA LEU A 278 7.75 11.93 12.89
C LEU A 278 9.04 11.16 12.57
N GLU A 279 9.80 10.82 13.60
CA GLU A 279 11.10 10.17 13.45
C GLU A 279 11.07 8.71 13.88
N GLY A 280 11.76 7.86 13.12
CA GLY A 280 11.83 6.42 13.39
C GLY A 280 10.50 5.68 13.24
N CYS A 281 9.55 6.23 12.50
CA CYS A 281 8.41 5.48 11.97
C CYS A 281 8.88 4.50 10.89
N HIS A 282 7.95 3.64 10.47
CA HIS A 282 8.16 2.72 9.35
C HIS A 282 7.06 2.95 8.31
N ILE A 283 7.46 2.83 7.04
CA ILE A 283 6.55 2.77 5.90
C ILE A 283 6.76 1.41 5.24
N LEU A 284 5.67 0.74 4.86
CA LEU A 284 5.70 -0.52 4.09
C LEU A 284 4.64 -0.47 3.00
N GLY A 285 5.01 -0.83 1.77
CA GLY A 285 4.06 -1.00 0.67
C GLY A 285 3.86 -2.48 0.35
N TYR A 286 2.61 -2.94 0.39
CA TYR A 286 2.26 -4.34 0.14
C TYR A 286 0.88 -4.43 -0.53
N LYS A 287 0.85 -5.02 -1.73
CA LYS A 287 -0.28 -5.02 -2.66
C LYS A 287 -0.74 -3.60 -3.01
N GLU A 288 -2.04 -3.33 -2.87
CA GLU A 288 -2.68 -2.04 -2.95
C GLU A 288 -2.51 -1.16 -1.69
N LEU A 289 -1.87 -1.65 -0.62
CA LEU A 289 -1.83 -0.98 0.69
C LEU A 289 -0.46 -0.38 1.03
N ILE A 290 -0.47 0.84 1.56
CA ILE A 290 0.71 1.50 2.15
C ILE A 290 0.46 1.76 3.63
N PHE A 291 1.25 1.10 4.48
CA PHE A 291 1.19 1.18 5.93
C PHE A 291 2.16 2.24 6.44
N LEU A 292 1.69 3.19 7.26
CA LEU A 292 2.49 4.20 7.97
C LEU A 292 2.22 4.08 9.48
N PHE A 293 3.24 3.74 10.26
CA PHE A 293 3.09 3.44 11.68
C PHE A 293 4.38 3.59 12.48
N GLY A 294 4.22 3.64 13.81
CA GLY A 294 5.33 3.86 14.73
C GLY A 294 5.92 5.26 14.67
N GLY A 295 7.03 5.44 15.37
CA GLY A 295 7.78 6.69 15.44
C GLY A 295 7.40 7.59 16.62
N GLU A 296 8.23 8.60 16.84
CA GLU A 296 8.03 9.65 17.84
C GLU A 296 8.05 11.02 17.14
N PHE A 297 7.07 11.87 17.45
CA PHE A 297 7.02 13.25 16.99
C PHE A 297 8.02 14.08 17.79
N VAL A 298 9.16 14.39 17.18
CA VAL A 298 10.36 14.98 17.81
C VAL A 298 10.94 14.09 18.92
N ILE A 299 12.07 13.42 18.63
CA ILE A 299 12.65 12.43 19.55
C ILE A 299 12.96 13.02 20.93
N GLY A 300 12.46 12.38 21.98
CA GLY A 300 12.74 12.72 23.38
C GLY A 300 11.65 13.56 24.06
N TYR A 301 10.65 14.05 23.32
CA TYR A 301 9.51 14.77 23.89
C TYR A 301 8.41 13.83 24.40
N GLY A 302 8.48 12.52 24.13
CA GLY A 302 7.49 11.54 24.58
C GLY A 302 6.16 11.61 23.84
N ASN A 303 6.09 12.36 22.73
CA ASN A 303 4.91 12.44 21.88
C ASN A 303 4.95 11.33 20.81
N TRP A 304 4.42 10.16 21.15
CA TRP A 304 4.53 8.98 20.29
C TRP A 304 3.36 8.87 19.30
N ASN A 305 3.68 8.51 18.05
CA ASN A 305 2.64 8.02 17.15
C ASN A 305 2.19 6.62 17.60
N LYS A 306 0.88 6.48 17.84
CA LYS A 306 0.23 5.20 18.16
C LYS A 306 -0.72 4.72 17.05
N ASN A 307 -0.96 5.57 16.05
CA ASN A 307 -1.89 5.27 14.96
C ASN A 307 -1.19 4.38 13.92
N LEU A 308 -1.88 3.33 13.50
CA LEU A 308 -1.62 2.66 12.25
C LEU A 308 -2.47 3.33 11.16
N TRP A 309 -1.81 3.97 10.21
CA TRP A 309 -2.44 4.54 9.03
C TRP A 309 -2.24 3.58 7.86
N VAL A 310 -3.30 3.30 7.13
CA VAL A 310 -3.25 2.46 5.91
C VAL A 310 -3.88 3.25 4.78
N TYR A 311 -3.09 3.54 3.75
CA TYR A 311 -3.58 4.07 2.49
C TYR A 311 -3.88 2.92 1.54
N ASN A 312 -5.04 2.96 0.90
CA ASN A 312 -5.37 2.08 -0.21
C ASN A 312 -5.18 2.86 -1.52
N THR A 313 -4.29 2.36 -2.38
CA THR A 313 -3.92 2.95 -3.69
C THR A 313 -5.00 2.82 -4.76
N VAL A 314 -5.97 1.91 -4.60
CA VAL A 314 -7.13 1.74 -5.50
C VAL A 314 -8.23 2.73 -5.13
N THR A 315 -8.56 2.86 -3.85
CA THR A 315 -9.62 3.77 -3.38
C THR A 315 -9.12 5.20 -3.13
N ASP A 316 -7.81 5.42 -3.19
CA ASP A 316 -7.14 6.71 -2.92
C ASP A 316 -7.59 7.31 -1.57
N CYS A 317 -7.56 6.50 -0.52
CA CYS A 317 -8.03 6.92 0.80
C CYS A 317 -7.14 6.43 1.95
N TRP A 318 -6.94 7.30 2.95
CA TRP A 318 -6.26 6.97 4.20
C TRP A 318 -7.26 6.52 5.25
N GLN A 319 -7.16 5.27 5.69
CA GLN A 319 -7.90 4.72 6.83
C GLN A 319 -7.01 4.70 8.08
N ARG A 320 -7.60 5.00 9.25
CA ARG A 320 -6.96 4.72 10.54
C ARG A 320 -7.41 3.35 11.02
N LYS A 321 -6.45 2.46 11.27
CA LYS A 321 -6.63 1.10 11.76
C LYS A 321 -6.37 1.01 13.27
N SER A 322 -6.48 -0.20 13.83
CA SER A 322 -6.24 -0.52 15.23
C SER A 322 -4.92 0.06 15.76
N VAL A 323 -5.03 0.72 16.91
CA VAL A 323 -3.91 1.38 17.61
C VAL A 323 -2.84 0.35 17.97
N MET A 324 -1.56 0.68 17.72
CA MET A 324 -0.45 -0.20 18.07
C MET A 324 -0.42 -0.48 19.59
N PRO A 325 -0.23 -1.74 20.04
CA PRO A 325 -0.19 -2.11 21.45
C PRO A 325 0.87 -1.34 22.26
N PHE A 326 2.04 -1.10 21.65
CA PHE A 326 3.13 -0.34 22.26
C PHE A 326 3.74 0.65 21.27
N ALA A 327 3.76 1.92 21.67
CA ALA A 327 4.51 2.98 21.02
C ALA A 327 6.01 2.65 20.96
N ARG A 328 6.59 2.76 19.76
CA ARG A 328 8.00 2.45 19.49
C ARG A 328 8.51 3.18 18.25
N ARG A 329 9.82 3.40 18.19
CA ARG A 329 10.55 3.97 17.05
C ARG A 329 11.80 3.15 16.72
N HIS A 330 12.30 3.26 15.49
CA HIS A 330 13.47 2.51 14.99
C HIS A 330 13.37 0.98 15.21
N PHE A 331 12.16 0.44 15.15
CA PHE A 331 11.90 -1.00 15.10
C PHE A 331 12.12 -1.51 13.68
N GLN A 332 12.06 -2.82 13.50
CA GLN A 332 12.03 -3.45 12.19
C GLN A 332 10.64 -4.00 11.90
N SER A 333 10.27 -4.03 10.62
CA SER A 333 9.02 -4.66 10.21
C SER A 333 9.11 -5.25 8.82
N CYS A 334 8.37 -6.33 8.61
CA CYS A 334 8.21 -7.00 7.33
C CYS A 334 6.83 -7.66 7.28
N ILE A 335 6.40 -8.07 6.09
CA ILE A 335 5.13 -8.77 5.88
C ILE A 335 5.45 -10.21 5.45
N VAL A 336 4.79 -11.16 6.12
CA VAL A 336 4.89 -12.60 5.88
C VAL A 336 3.47 -13.13 5.76
N GLU A 337 3.19 -13.89 4.68
CA GLU A 337 1.84 -14.27 4.27
C GLU A 337 0.89 -13.05 4.18
N ASN A 338 -0.03 -12.90 5.14
CA ASN A 338 -0.97 -11.79 5.30
C ASN A 338 -0.78 -11.03 6.63
N CYS A 339 0.33 -11.23 7.34
CA CYS A 339 0.57 -10.59 8.64
C CYS A 339 1.76 -9.63 8.56
N LEU A 340 1.57 -8.41 9.07
CA LEU A 340 2.62 -7.40 9.26
C LEU A 340 3.25 -7.61 10.63
N TYR A 341 4.55 -7.89 10.68
CA TYR A 341 5.28 -8.10 11.94
C TYR A 341 6.03 -6.84 12.34
N ILE A 342 5.92 -6.43 13.61
CA ILE A 342 6.74 -5.38 14.21
C ILE A 342 7.68 -6.00 15.24
N ILE A 343 8.98 -5.75 15.09
CA ILE A 343 10.06 -6.45 15.79
C ILE A 343 10.96 -5.41 16.44
N GLY A 344 11.05 -5.48 17.76
CA GLY A 344 12.03 -4.72 18.52
C GLY A 344 11.81 -3.21 18.51
N GLY A 345 12.92 -2.48 18.39
CA GLY A 345 12.96 -1.02 18.41
C GLY A 345 13.07 -0.44 19.82
N THR A 346 12.83 0.87 19.92
CA THR A 346 13.01 1.66 21.14
C THR A 346 11.69 2.29 21.57
N GLY A 347 11.31 2.13 22.85
CA GLY A 347 10.14 2.74 23.47
C GLY A 347 10.48 3.90 24.42
N ASN A 348 9.60 4.13 25.39
CA ASN A 348 9.77 5.13 26.46
C ASN A 348 11.15 5.02 27.14
N TYR A 349 11.69 6.16 27.58
CA TYR A 349 12.99 6.26 28.28
C TYR A 349 14.18 5.64 27.54
N ARG A 350 14.07 5.47 26.21
CA ARG A 350 15.07 4.78 25.34
C ARG A 350 15.25 3.29 25.65
N ILE A 351 14.26 2.66 26.28
CA ILE A 351 14.26 1.21 26.60
C ILE A 351 14.03 0.40 25.31
N LEU A 352 14.91 -0.57 25.06
CA LEU A 352 14.77 -1.52 23.95
C LEU A 352 13.55 -2.43 24.17
N GLN A 353 12.83 -2.74 23.10
CA GLN A 353 11.64 -3.58 23.15
C GLN A 353 12.00 -5.04 22.87
N GLU A 354 11.96 -5.92 23.87
CA GLU A 354 12.25 -7.35 23.70
C GLU A 354 11.06 -8.17 23.15
N ASN A 355 10.19 -7.51 22.39
CA ASN A 355 8.90 -8.05 22.00
C ASN A 355 8.58 -7.82 20.51
N MET A 356 7.71 -8.70 20.02
CA MET A 356 7.14 -8.71 18.68
C MET A 356 5.61 -8.73 18.77
N PHE A 357 4.98 -8.11 17.77
CA PHE A 357 3.54 -8.25 17.51
C PHE A 357 3.34 -8.51 16.02
N SER A 358 2.34 -9.31 15.67
CA SER A 358 1.83 -9.40 14.30
C SER A 358 0.49 -8.67 14.20
N TYR A 359 0.27 -7.97 13.10
CA TYR A 359 -0.98 -7.33 12.75
C TYR A 359 -1.58 -8.04 11.54
N ASP A 360 -2.82 -8.52 11.69
CA ASP A 360 -3.63 -8.99 10.58
C ASP A 360 -4.39 -7.78 10.00
N TYR A 361 -4.08 -7.46 8.73
CA TYR A 361 -4.66 -6.28 8.07
C TYR A 361 -6.07 -6.51 7.51
N LYS A 362 -6.51 -7.77 7.39
CA LYS A 362 -7.89 -8.10 7.01
C LYS A 362 -8.81 -7.96 8.22
N GLU A 363 -8.37 -8.50 9.35
CA GLU A 363 -9.10 -8.54 10.63
C GLU A 363 -8.97 -7.26 11.48
N ASP A 364 -8.16 -6.29 11.02
CA ASP A 364 -7.76 -5.08 11.75
C ASP A 364 -7.34 -5.35 13.21
N ARG A 365 -6.50 -6.36 13.42
CA ARG A 365 -6.24 -6.93 14.75
C ARG A 365 -4.77 -7.22 15.01
N TRP A 366 -4.27 -6.75 16.15
CA TRP A 366 -2.96 -7.08 16.68
C TRP A 366 -2.98 -8.39 17.47
N SER A 367 -1.88 -9.14 17.39
CA SER A 367 -1.65 -10.34 18.20
C SER A 367 -1.44 -10.02 19.68
N GLN A 368 -1.41 -11.08 20.48
CA GLN A 368 -0.79 -11.02 21.81
C GLN A 368 0.73 -10.75 21.70
N LEU A 369 1.34 -10.37 22.81
CA LEU A 369 2.78 -10.11 22.90
C LEU A 369 3.57 -11.40 22.69
N ILE A 370 4.49 -11.40 21.73
CA ILE A 370 5.43 -12.49 21.49
C ILE A 370 6.82 -12.04 21.97
N LYS A 371 7.49 -12.84 22.80
CA LYS A 371 8.85 -12.53 23.27
C LYS A 371 9.86 -12.78 22.14
N LEU A 372 10.83 -11.88 21.96
CA LEU A 372 11.93 -12.07 21.01
C LEU A 372 13.02 -12.99 21.60
N PRO A 373 13.74 -13.76 20.76
CA PRO A 373 14.81 -14.64 21.21
C PRO A 373 16.11 -13.87 21.52
N CYS A 374 16.29 -12.72 20.86
CA CYS A 374 17.37 -11.77 21.08
C CYS A 374 16.83 -10.34 20.87
N CYS A 375 17.41 -9.33 21.53
CA CYS A 375 17.03 -7.94 21.35
C CYS A 375 18.26 -7.02 21.36
N GLU A 376 18.71 -6.64 20.17
CA GLU A 376 19.81 -5.69 19.97
C GLU A 376 19.40 -4.54 19.03
N ARG A 377 20.13 -3.41 19.09
CA ARG A 377 19.91 -2.24 18.21
C ARG A 377 20.09 -2.54 16.72
N GLN A 378 20.85 -3.59 16.38
CA GLN A 378 21.12 -4.03 15.01
C GLN A 378 20.33 -5.30 14.63
N THR A 379 19.33 -5.71 15.41
CA THR A 379 18.42 -6.80 15.02
C THR A 379 17.73 -6.44 13.71
N LYS A 380 17.76 -7.34 12.71
CA LYS A 380 17.11 -7.17 11.40
C LYS A 380 16.11 -8.29 11.15
N CYS A 381 15.09 -8.03 10.33
CA CYS A 381 14.13 -9.05 9.92
C CYS A 381 13.86 -8.99 8.41
N CYS A 382 13.56 -10.14 7.82
CA CYS A 382 13.00 -10.22 6.47
C CYS A 382 12.04 -11.40 6.38
N SER A 383 11.18 -11.37 5.36
CA SER A 383 10.42 -12.53 4.90
C SER A 383 11.28 -13.33 3.91
N TRP A 384 11.31 -14.65 4.03
CA TRP A 384 11.98 -15.53 3.07
C TRP A 384 11.26 -16.88 3.00
N ASN A 385 10.90 -17.32 1.80
CA ASN A 385 10.14 -18.56 1.56
C ASN A 385 8.87 -18.68 2.44
N ASP A 386 8.13 -17.57 2.57
CA ASP A 386 6.95 -17.39 3.45
C ASP A 386 7.21 -17.63 4.96
N GLU A 387 8.47 -17.72 5.40
CA GLU A 387 8.87 -17.75 6.80
C GLU A 387 9.37 -16.37 7.27
N LEU A 388 9.18 -16.07 8.57
CA LEU A 388 9.74 -14.88 9.22
C LEU A 388 11.13 -15.20 9.77
N PHE A 389 12.14 -14.47 9.30
CA PHE A 389 13.50 -14.54 9.82
C PHE A 389 13.87 -13.29 10.62
N VAL A 390 14.51 -13.51 11.77
CA VAL A 390 15.17 -12.47 12.59
C VAL A 390 16.66 -12.77 12.69
N PHE A 391 17.50 -11.84 12.24
CA PHE A 391 18.94 -11.97 12.19
C PHE A 391 19.61 -11.25 13.35
N ASN A 392 20.49 -11.96 14.06
CA ASN A 392 21.50 -11.39 14.94
C ASN A 392 22.89 -11.73 14.37
N VAL A 393 23.45 -10.77 13.63
CA VAL A 393 24.76 -10.92 12.96
C VAL A 393 25.89 -10.98 13.98
N ASN A 394 25.77 -10.30 15.12
CA ASN A 394 26.76 -10.31 16.21
C ASN A 394 26.88 -11.71 16.85
N GLU A 395 25.74 -12.35 17.11
CA GLU A 395 25.67 -13.76 17.54
C GLU A 395 25.88 -14.78 16.40
N LYS A 396 26.03 -14.32 15.14
CA LYS A 396 26.18 -15.16 13.94
C LYS A 396 25.06 -16.21 13.82
N CYS A 397 23.82 -15.77 14.03
CA CYS A 397 22.66 -16.63 13.96
C CYS A 397 21.43 -15.92 13.38
N ALA A 398 20.48 -16.74 12.92
CA ALA A 398 19.13 -16.29 12.60
C ALA A 398 18.13 -17.10 13.42
N TYR A 399 16.94 -16.56 13.60
CA TYR A 399 15.83 -17.20 14.27
C TYR A 399 14.63 -17.24 13.32
N ILE A 400 14.08 -18.43 13.08
CA ILE A 400 12.82 -18.61 12.36
C ILE A 400 11.68 -18.58 13.37
N PHE A 401 10.60 -17.85 13.07
CA PHE A 401 9.40 -17.83 13.90
C PHE A 401 8.40 -18.92 13.48
N ASP A 402 8.06 -19.82 14.40
CA ASP A 402 6.92 -20.73 14.27
C ASP A 402 5.66 -20.03 14.80
N LYS A 403 4.78 -19.61 13.88
CA LYS A 403 3.49 -18.96 14.15
C LYS A 403 2.51 -19.86 14.91
N CYS A 404 2.52 -21.17 14.67
CA CYS A 404 1.61 -22.12 15.32
C CYS A 404 1.99 -22.34 16.79
N ARG A 405 3.29 -22.38 17.09
CA ARG A 405 3.81 -22.55 18.45
C ARG A 405 4.12 -21.24 19.17
N SER A 406 4.05 -20.10 18.47
CA SER A 406 4.53 -18.79 18.93
C SER A 406 5.95 -18.84 19.50
N SER A 407 6.83 -19.59 18.82
CA SER A 407 8.16 -19.95 19.31
C SER A 407 9.26 -19.71 18.26
N TRP A 408 10.51 -19.74 18.67
CA TRP A 408 11.66 -19.41 17.81
C TRP A 408 12.61 -20.59 17.67
N THR A 409 12.98 -20.93 16.43
CA THR A 409 14.01 -21.93 16.13
C THR A 409 15.31 -21.22 15.74
N LYS A 410 16.37 -21.43 16.52
CA LYS A 410 17.71 -20.85 16.23
C LYS A 410 18.40 -21.64 15.13
N MET A 411 18.90 -20.95 14.12
CA MET A 411 19.80 -21.47 13.10
C MET A 411 21.15 -20.77 13.19
N ILE A 412 22.23 -21.56 13.12
CA ILE A 412 23.60 -21.06 13.15
C ILE A 412 24.01 -20.63 11.74
N ILE A 413 24.70 -19.48 11.63
CA ILE A 413 25.39 -19.10 10.40
C ILE A 413 26.82 -19.64 10.47
N SER A 414 27.19 -20.50 9.53
CA SER A 414 28.40 -21.35 9.65
C SER A 414 29.72 -20.60 9.47
N ASP A 415 29.71 -19.44 8.82
CA ASP A 415 30.89 -18.62 8.57
C ASP A 415 31.23 -17.70 9.75
N LYS A 416 32.46 -17.81 10.26
CA LYS A 416 32.97 -16.98 11.36
C LYS A 416 33.82 -15.79 10.90
N LYS A 417 34.28 -15.74 9.64
CA LYS A 417 35.26 -14.75 9.17
C LYS A 417 34.61 -13.53 8.52
N HIS A 418 33.59 -13.71 7.67
CA HIS A 418 33.06 -12.62 6.85
C HIS A 418 31.87 -11.85 7.46
N LEU A 419 31.33 -12.31 8.60
CA LEU A 419 30.18 -11.71 9.29
C LEU A 419 30.56 -10.78 10.46
N VAL A 420 31.74 -10.17 10.43
CA VAL A 420 32.17 -9.19 11.44
C VAL A 420 31.67 -7.80 11.03
N MET A 421 30.45 -7.46 11.43
CA MET A 421 29.96 -6.08 11.32
C MET A 421 30.39 -5.30 12.57
N SER A 422 31.16 -4.23 12.40
CA SER A 422 31.52 -3.32 13.49
C SER A 422 30.39 -2.32 13.74
N PHE A 423 30.02 -2.07 14.99
CA PHE A 423 29.23 -0.88 15.32
C PHE A 423 30.14 0.36 15.16
N PRO A 424 29.73 1.44 14.46
CA PRO A 424 28.36 1.82 14.12
C PRO A 424 27.84 1.41 12.73
N SER A 425 28.62 0.69 11.92
CA SER A 425 28.26 0.33 10.54
C SER A 425 26.86 -0.27 10.47
N LYS A 426 25.98 0.38 9.71
CA LYS A 426 24.64 -0.11 9.43
C LYS A 426 24.68 -1.14 8.32
N PHE A 427 23.82 -2.14 8.44
CA PHE A 427 23.57 -3.12 7.40
C PHE A 427 22.07 -3.29 7.17
N SER A 428 21.72 -3.84 6.02
CA SER A 428 20.36 -4.19 5.63
C SER A 428 20.28 -5.68 5.29
N VAL A 429 19.12 -6.29 5.54
CA VAL A 429 18.86 -7.72 5.27
C VAL A 429 17.58 -7.85 4.48
N PHE A 430 17.63 -8.59 3.38
CA PHE A 430 16.51 -8.80 2.48
C PHE A 430 16.67 -10.15 1.75
N SER A 431 15.56 -10.71 1.25
CA SER A 431 15.57 -11.94 0.45
C SER A 431 15.42 -11.62 -1.03
N HIS A 432 16.03 -12.45 -1.88
CA HIS A 432 15.82 -12.41 -3.33
C HIS A 432 15.97 -13.82 -3.90
N LYS A 433 14.97 -14.27 -4.66
CA LYS A 433 14.84 -15.67 -5.11
C LYS A 433 14.98 -16.61 -3.90
N ASP A 434 15.85 -17.61 -3.97
CA ASP A 434 16.10 -18.60 -2.92
C ASP A 434 17.38 -18.30 -2.10
N SER A 435 17.65 -17.02 -1.84
CA SER A 435 18.79 -16.57 -1.03
C SER A 435 18.41 -15.37 -0.16
N VAL A 436 19.07 -15.25 1.00
CA VAL A 436 19.06 -14.02 1.81
C VAL A 436 20.37 -13.27 1.59
N TYR A 437 20.27 -11.95 1.47
CA TYR A 437 21.41 -11.07 1.31
C TYR A 437 21.54 -10.18 2.55
N ILE A 438 22.77 -10.09 3.06
CA ILE A 438 23.17 -9.09 4.07
C ILE A 438 24.06 -8.09 3.34
N LYS A 439 23.63 -6.82 3.30
CA LYS A 439 24.40 -5.72 2.69
C LYS A 439 24.95 -4.79 3.78
N GLY A 440 26.27 -4.63 3.78
CA GLY A 440 27.01 -3.60 4.51
C GLY A 440 28.22 -3.17 3.67
N GLU A 441 29.42 -3.14 4.26
CA GLU A 441 30.70 -3.00 3.53
C GLU A 441 30.94 -4.12 2.50
N SER A 442 30.23 -5.23 2.63
CA SER A 442 30.19 -6.32 1.66
C SER A 442 28.75 -6.78 1.45
N LEU A 443 28.47 -7.30 0.26
CA LEU A 443 27.24 -8.04 -0.04
C LEU A 443 27.49 -9.53 0.21
N ILE A 444 26.85 -10.07 1.23
CA ILE A 444 26.97 -11.47 1.65
C ILE A 444 25.70 -12.22 1.24
N GLU A 445 25.85 -13.28 0.46
CA GLU A 445 24.77 -14.20 0.07
C GLU A 445 24.74 -15.41 1.02
N LEU A 446 23.58 -15.62 1.66
CA LEU A 446 23.27 -16.74 2.53
C LEU A 446 22.26 -17.67 1.86
N LYS A 447 22.52 -18.98 1.93
CA LYS A 447 21.54 -20.03 1.62
C LYS A 447 21.34 -20.97 2.80
N ARG A 448 20.18 -21.59 2.84
CA ARG A 448 19.81 -22.61 3.83
C ARG A 448 20.27 -23.95 3.28
N ILE A 449 21.19 -24.59 3.99
CA ILE A 449 21.65 -25.95 3.72
C ILE A 449 21.40 -26.72 5.02
N ASP A 450 20.56 -27.75 4.92
CA ASP A 450 20.02 -28.51 6.06
C ASP A 450 19.40 -27.61 7.15
N GLN A 451 19.98 -27.60 8.35
CA GLN A 451 19.54 -26.83 9.52
C GLN A 451 20.44 -25.60 9.79
N GLN A 452 21.25 -25.17 8.83
CA GLN A 452 22.18 -24.05 8.97
C GLN A 452 22.07 -23.05 7.82
N LEU A 453 22.56 -21.84 8.07
CA LEU A 453 22.77 -20.83 7.05
C LEU A 453 24.24 -20.82 6.65
N THR A 454 24.50 -20.97 5.36
CA THR A 454 25.85 -21.00 4.79
C THR A 454 26.09 -19.78 3.95
N VAL A 455 27.23 -19.12 4.13
CA VAL A 455 27.71 -18.07 3.23
C VAL A 455 28.14 -18.73 1.92
N ILE A 456 27.46 -18.38 0.83
CA ILE A 456 27.75 -18.87 -0.53
C ILE A 456 28.68 -17.89 -1.26
N LYS A 457 28.49 -16.59 -1.03
CA LYS A 457 29.22 -15.52 -1.72
C LYS A 457 29.44 -14.36 -0.76
N CYS A 458 30.60 -13.71 -0.87
CA CYS A 458 30.89 -12.44 -0.21
C CYS A 458 31.57 -11.53 -1.24
N ILE A 459 30.96 -10.39 -1.53
CA ILE A 459 31.44 -9.42 -2.51
C ILE A 459 31.78 -8.12 -1.75
N PRO A 460 33.05 -7.70 -1.66
CA PRO A 460 33.37 -6.40 -1.08
C PRO A 460 32.79 -5.28 -1.94
N LEU A 461 32.16 -4.29 -1.31
CA LEU A 461 31.61 -3.11 -1.97
C LEU A 461 32.55 -1.93 -1.70
N ASN A 462 33.01 -1.25 -2.76
CA ASN A 462 33.88 -0.06 -2.62
C ASN A 462 33.12 1.19 -2.09
N THR A 463 31.89 1.03 -1.63
CA THR A 463 31.01 2.07 -1.05
C THR A 463 31.30 2.38 0.41
N ALA A 464 32.36 1.80 0.99
CA ALA A 464 32.79 1.92 2.39
C ALA A 464 33.14 3.35 2.88
N VAL A 465 32.97 4.38 2.05
CA VAL A 465 33.14 5.80 2.40
C VAL A 465 31.84 6.40 2.97
N TYR A 466 30.72 5.67 2.92
CA TYR A 466 29.38 6.24 3.15
C TYR A 466 28.58 5.56 4.27
N ASP A 467 27.90 6.36 5.10
CA ASP A 467 26.92 5.88 6.07
C ASP A 467 25.64 5.43 5.34
N GLU A 468 25.38 4.12 5.28
CA GLU A 468 24.11 3.60 4.75
C GLU A 468 22.92 4.12 5.60
N ILE A 469 21.94 4.78 4.99
CA ILE A 469 20.70 5.17 5.68
C ILE A 469 19.77 3.96 5.76
N ASN A 470 19.45 3.39 4.59
CA ASN A 470 18.63 2.19 4.38
C ASN A 470 18.92 1.59 2.99
N SER A 471 18.73 0.28 2.83
CA SER A 471 18.69 -0.40 1.52
C SER A 471 17.39 -1.19 1.36
N ILE A 472 16.88 -1.25 0.13
CA ILE A 472 15.75 -2.11 -0.27
C ILE A 472 16.12 -2.93 -1.50
N VAL A 473 15.56 -4.13 -1.63
CA VAL A 473 15.62 -4.90 -2.88
C VAL A 473 14.31 -4.75 -3.63
N CYS A 474 14.38 -4.58 -4.95
CA CYS A 474 13.23 -4.53 -5.85
C CYS A 474 13.60 -5.25 -7.15
N GLY A 475 12.98 -6.40 -7.39
CA GLY A 475 13.44 -7.30 -8.45
C GLY A 475 14.84 -7.82 -8.11
N ASP A 476 15.77 -7.78 -9.06
CA ASP A 476 17.19 -8.11 -8.86
C ASP A 476 18.08 -6.87 -8.62
N ILE A 477 17.50 -5.70 -8.36
CA ILE A 477 18.22 -4.46 -8.06
C ILE A 477 18.09 -4.13 -6.57
N ILE A 478 19.21 -3.81 -5.93
CA ILE A 478 19.29 -3.26 -4.58
C ILE A 478 19.45 -1.75 -4.69
N TYR A 479 18.53 -1.01 -4.10
CA TYR A 479 18.57 0.44 -4.00
C TYR A 479 19.10 0.84 -2.64
N THR A 480 20.10 1.72 -2.57
CA THR A 480 20.66 2.20 -1.31
C THR A 480 20.68 3.71 -1.26
N LEU A 481 20.16 4.28 -0.17
CA LEU A 481 20.34 5.69 0.16
C LEU A 481 21.51 5.84 1.14
N TYR A 482 22.52 6.58 0.72
CA TYR A 482 23.73 6.87 1.49
C TYR A 482 23.73 8.30 2.01
N LYS A 483 24.41 8.50 3.14
CA LYS A 483 24.76 9.80 3.69
C LYS A 483 26.28 9.92 3.77
N GLN A 484 26.80 11.08 3.40
CA GLN A 484 28.24 11.34 3.56
C GLN A 484 28.48 12.28 4.75
N PRO A 485 29.53 12.06 5.55
CA PRO A 485 30.06 13.08 6.43
C PRO A 485 30.82 14.12 5.60
N SER A 486 30.54 15.41 5.80
CA SER A 486 31.37 16.49 5.23
C SER A 486 32.77 16.45 5.87
N PRO A 487 33.86 16.67 5.09
CA PRO A 487 35.20 16.81 5.65
C PRO A 487 35.33 17.99 6.62
N ASP A 488 34.54 19.06 6.42
CA ASP A 488 34.65 20.31 7.17
C ASP A 488 33.63 20.38 8.33
N ILE A 489 34.15 20.25 9.55
CA ILE A 489 33.40 20.29 10.81
C ILE A 489 32.66 21.64 11.01
N GLN A 490 33.14 22.73 10.41
CA GLN A 490 32.60 24.09 10.62
C GLN A 490 31.46 24.48 9.67
N ASN A 491 31.27 23.78 8.55
CA ASN A 491 30.14 23.98 7.62
C ASN A 491 29.67 22.60 7.10
N ALA A 492 29.16 21.78 8.02
CA ALA A 492 28.76 20.41 7.74
C ALA A 492 27.44 20.29 6.96
N SER A 493 27.42 20.76 5.70
CA SER A 493 26.37 20.41 4.74
C SER A 493 26.42 18.91 4.45
N LYS A 494 25.40 18.18 4.90
CA LYS A 494 25.30 16.73 4.71
C LYS A 494 24.78 16.46 3.29
N THR A 495 25.52 15.68 2.53
CA THR A 495 25.16 15.23 1.19
C THR A 495 24.52 13.84 1.22
N LEU A 496 23.66 13.59 0.24
CA LEU A 496 22.99 12.32 -0.02
C LEU A 496 23.38 11.78 -1.39
N SER A 497 23.54 10.46 -1.47
CA SER A 497 23.73 9.74 -2.74
C SER A 497 22.78 8.55 -2.81
N PHE A 498 22.25 8.24 -3.99
CA PHE A 498 21.31 7.15 -4.21
C PHE A 498 21.82 6.21 -5.30
N GLU A 499 22.03 4.96 -4.92
CA GLU A 499 22.69 3.91 -5.70
C GLU A 499 21.72 2.79 -6.09
N LYS A 500 21.94 2.22 -7.28
CA LYS A 500 21.41 0.94 -7.76
C LYS A 500 22.57 -0.06 -7.86
N TYR A 501 22.42 -1.24 -7.27
CA TYR A 501 23.31 -2.39 -7.45
C TYR A 501 22.51 -3.56 -8.04
N CYS A 502 22.88 -4.05 -9.23
CA CYS A 502 22.23 -5.23 -9.80
C CYS A 502 22.88 -6.52 -9.30
N ILE A 503 22.11 -7.39 -8.66
CA ILE A 503 22.57 -8.69 -8.11
C ILE A 503 23.03 -9.63 -9.23
N THR A 504 22.37 -9.59 -10.39
CA THR A 504 22.63 -10.51 -11.50
C THR A 504 23.91 -10.16 -12.26
N THR A 505 24.14 -8.88 -12.57
CA THR A 505 25.30 -8.41 -13.36
C THR A 505 26.47 -7.95 -12.49
N GLY A 506 26.23 -7.60 -11.23
CA GLY A 506 27.21 -6.93 -10.36
C GLY A 506 27.47 -5.46 -10.70
N THR A 507 26.67 -4.84 -11.57
CA THR A 507 26.84 -3.43 -11.96
C THR A 507 26.35 -2.47 -10.88
N ILE A 508 27.08 -1.35 -10.74
CA ILE A 508 26.78 -0.27 -9.80
C ILE A 508 26.51 1.01 -10.60
N GLU A 509 25.37 1.64 -10.36
CA GLU A 509 24.96 2.89 -11.00
C GLU A 509 24.38 3.85 -9.96
N PHE A 510 24.74 5.13 -10.02
CA PHE A 510 24.14 6.14 -9.16
C PHE A 510 23.02 6.89 -9.88
N VAL A 511 21.86 6.97 -9.24
CA VAL A 511 20.74 7.81 -9.66
C VAL A 511 21.05 9.28 -9.41
N PHE A 512 21.70 9.56 -8.27
CA PHE A 512 22.31 10.85 -7.98
C PHE A 512 23.45 10.70 -6.96
N ILE A 513 24.40 11.63 -7.04
CA ILE A 513 25.59 11.72 -6.18
C ILE A 513 25.62 13.13 -5.56
N ASP A 514 26.14 13.24 -4.34
CA ASP A 514 26.48 14.47 -3.62
C ASP A 514 25.40 15.56 -3.56
N LYS A 515 24.12 15.18 -3.55
CA LYS A 515 23.02 16.14 -3.43
C LYS A 515 22.93 16.69 -2.00
N LEU A 516 23.04 18.01 -1.86
CA LEU A 516 22.87 18.73 -0.60
C LEU A 516 21.44 18.54 -0.06
N GLU A 517 21.28 18.45 1.27
CA GLU A 517 19.96 18.54 1.90
C GLU A 517 19.20 19.80 1.44
N GLY A 518 17.96 19.63 1.01
CA GLY A 518 17.15 20.69 0.41
C GLY A 518 17.28 20.83 -1.12
N SER A 519 18.15 20.05 -1.78
CA SER A 519 18.25 20.05 -3.25
C SER A 519 16.91 19.68 -3.89
N LEU A 520 16.42 20.56 -4.76
CA LEU A 520 15.24 20.30 -5.58
C LEU A 520 15.57 19.28 -6.68
N ILE A 521 14.66 18.33 -6.87
CA ILE A 521 14.53 17.56 -8.11
C ILE A 521 13.16 17.91 -8.71
N GLU A 522 13.09 17.93 -10.04
CA GLU A 522 11.90 18.22 -10.81
C GLU A 522 11.17 16.91 -11.15
N PHE A 523 9.89 16.82 -10.76
CA PHE A 523 9.05 15.63 -10.83
C PHE A 523 7.78 15.96 -11.62
N GLN A 524 7.81 15.84 -12.95
CA GLN A 524 6.64 16.01 -13.83
C GLN A 524 5.89 17.35 -13.61
N GLY A 525 6.63 18.42 -13.27
CA GLY A 525 6.09 19.76 -12.99
C GLY A 525 6.14 20.19 -11.51
N ASP A 526 6.26 19.26 -10.57
CA ASP A 526 6.43 19.55 -9.13
C ASP A 526 7.92 19.57 -8.74
N ASN A 527 8.35 20.50 -7.88
CA ASN A 527 9.69 20.52 -7.31
C ASN A 527 9.68 19.96 -5.86
N CYS A 528 10.35 18.82 -5.61
CA CYS A 528 10.43 18.21 -4.28
C CYS A 528 11.87 18.19 -3.75
N ALA A 529 12.04 18.26 -2.42
CA ALA A 529 13.34 18.38 -1.77
C ALA A 529 13.68 17.15 -0.90
N PHE A 530 14.89 16.62 -1.06
CA PHE A 530 15.41 15.56 -0.19
C PHE A 530 15.82 16.11 1.17
N LYS A 531 15.45 15.39 2.25
CA LYS A 531 15.85 15.69 3.63
C LYS A 531 16.57 14.50 4.26
N MET A 532 17.29 14.70 5.35
CA MET A 532 17.89 13.61 6.13
C MET A 532 16.86 12.64 6.74
N SER A 533 15.57 13.04 6.79
CA SER A 533 14.41 12.23 7.20
C SER A 533 13.74 11.45 6.05
N THR A 534 14.32 11.44 4.85
CA THR A 534 13.82 10.68 3.69
C THR A 534 13.80 9.17 4.01
N ILE A 535 12.66 8.52 3.82
CA ILE A 535 12.49 7.08 4.05
C ILE A 535 12.43 6.36 2.70
N LEU A 536 13.33 5.40 2.50
CA LEU A 536 13.33 4.46 1.38
C LEU A 536 12.54 3.20 1.80
N PHE A 537 11.54 2.78 1.02
CA PHE A 537 10.76 1.57 1.28
C PHE A 537 10.38 0.86 -0.03
N GLY A 538 10.27 -0.47 0.01
CA GLY A 538 9.77 -1.24 -1.13
C GLY A 538 8.25 -1.21 -1.18
N LEU A 539 7.69 -1.05 -2.39
CA LEU A 539 6.28 -1.25 -2.67
C LEU A 539 6.11 -2.57 -3.44
N GLN A 540 5.55 -3.57 -2.77
CA GLN A 540 5.24 -4.86 -3.39
C GLN A 540 3.88 -4.78 -4.10
N HIS A 541 3.81 -4.10 -5.24
CA HIS A 541 2.56 -3.98 -6.00
C HIS A 541 2.32 -5.23 -6.87
N TYR A 542 1.06 -5.67 -6.98
CA TYR A 542 0.66 -6.54 -8.07
C TYR A 542 0.29 -5.66 -9.25
N GLU A 543 0.64 -6.06 -10.48
CA GLU A 543 -0.01 -5.45 -11.64
C GLU A 543 -1.50 -5.77 -11.54
N LEU A 544 -2.34 -4.72 -11.50
CA LEU A 544 -3.78 -4.83 -11.63
C LEU A 544 -4.11 -5.31 -13.04
N VAL A 545 -3.98 -6.61 -13.26
CA VAL A 545 -4.63 -7.29 -14.39
C VAL A 545 -6.12 -7.26 -14.10
N ALA A 546 -6.94 -6.97 -15.12
CA ALA A 546 -8.40 -6.85 -14.99
C ALA A 546 -9.11 -8.15 -14.52
N THR A 547 -8.36 -9.23 -14.27
CA THR A 547 -8.83 -10.59 -13.97
C THR A 547 -8.61 -11.05 -12.52
N ASP A 548 -7.96 -10.27 -11.64
CA ASP A 548 -7.32 -10.85 -10.43
C ASP A 548 -8.01 -10.57 -9.09
N ASP A 549 -9.19 -9.95 -9.09
CA ASP A 549 -9.91 -9.49 -7.88
C ASP A 549 -11.09 -10.39 -7.43
N PHE A 550 -11.10 -11.68 -7.75
CA PHE A 550 -12.26 -12.55 -7.44
C PHE A 550 -12.25 -13.15 -6.02
N VAL A 551 -13.42 -13.14 -5.36
CA VAL A 551 -13.66 -13.66 -4.00
C VAL A 551 -13.50 -15.17 -3.91
N ASN A 552 -13.89 -15.93 -4.96
CA ASN A 552 -13.62 -17.36 -5.07
C ASN A 552 -12.86 -17.69 -6.37
N ASN A 553 -11.53 -17.80 -6.31
CA ASN A 553 -10.74 -18.39 -7.40
C ASN A 553 -10.90 -19.92 -7.41
N MET A 554 -12.01 -20.42 -7.95
CA MET A 554 -12.06 -21.81 -8.44
C MET A 554 -11.53 -21.84 -9.87
N CYS A 555 -10.39 -22.52 -10.08
CA CYS A 555 -10.00 -22.92 -11.42
C CYS A 555 -11.03 -23.94 -11.93
N ILE A 556 -11.69 -23.62 -13.04
CA ILE A 556 -12.49 -24.55 -13.84
C ILE A 556 -11.55 -25.37 -14.72
#